data_AF-A0A7C2Q8Y9-F1
#
_entry.id   AF-A0A7C2Q8Y9-F1
#
_cell.length_a   1.000
_cell.length_b   1.000
_cell.length_c   1.000
_cell.angle_alpha   90.00
_cell.angle_beta   90.00
_cell.angle_gamma   90.00
#
_symmetry.space_group_name_H-M   'P 1'
#
loop_
_entity.id
_entity.type
_entity.pdbx_description
1 polymer ?
#
loop_
_entity_poly.entity_id
_entity_poly.type
_entity_poly.pdbx_seq_one_letter_code
_entity_poly.pdbx_strand_id
1 'polypeptide(L)'
;MGRGRVVPVRLDPELLEEVDALVRAGVYASRSEAIRALVEAGLEKLGRARLIAEAVEKLFELERREGKPPIELRGGLQQLLEERGRY
;
A
#
# COMPACT_ATOMS: atom_id res chain seq x y z
N MET A 1 4.96 26.83 7.33
CA MET A 1 6.03 25.88 7.72
C MET A 1 5.51 25.00 8.84
N GLY A 2 5.11 23.76 8.56
CA GLY A 2 4.75 22.81 9.62
C GLY A 2 6.00 22.47 10.44
N ARG A 3 5.92 22.57 11.78
CA ARG A 3 7.05 22.23 12.65
C ARG A 3 7.20 20.71 12.70
N GLY A 4 8.19 20.17 12.00
CA GLY A 4 8.64 18.79 12.23
C GLY A 4 9.23 18.66 13.64
N ARG A 5 8.98 17.53 14.31
CA ARG A 5 9.65 17.18 15.57
C ARG A 5 10.72 16.14 15.29
N VAL A 6 11.88 16.28 15.91
CA VAL A 6 12.96 15.30 15.81
C VAL A 6 12.58 14.06 16.62
N VAL A 7 12.60 12.90 15.96
CA VAL A 7 12.39 11.60 16.59
C VAL A 7 13.71 10.83 16.47
N PRO A 8 14.47 10.62 17.57
CA PRO A 8 15.68 9.81 17.53
C PRO A 8 15.31 8.34 17.35
N VAL A 9 15.85 7.70 16.32
CA VAL A 9 15.67 6.27 16.05
C VAL A 9 17.03 5.59 15.98
N ARG A 10 17.11 4.34 16.44
CA ARG A 10 18.28 3.49 16.21
C ARG A 10 17.98 2.65 14.99
N LEU A 11 18.86 2.71 14.01
CA LEU A 11 18.85 1.84 12.85
C LEU A 11 19.98 0.82 13.01
N ASP A 12 19.73 -0.41 12.60
CA ASP A 12 20.79 -1.40 12.44
C ASP A 12 21.80 -0.94 11.37
N PRO A 13 23.06 -1.38 11.46
CA PRO A 13 24.11 -0.98 10.52
C PRO A 13 23.77 -1.30 9.07
N GLU A 14 23.11 -2.43 8.82
CA GLU A 14 22.73 -2.89 7.49
C GLU A 14 21.72 -1.94 6.85
N LEU A 15 20.66 -1.58 7.57
CA LEU A 15 19.66 -0.62 7.10
C LEU A 15 20.25 0.78 6.90
N LEU A 16 21.18 1.21 7.76
CA LEU A 16 21.85 2.49 7.59
C LEU A 16 22.70 2.52 6.31
N GLU A 17 23.36 1.41 5.97
CA GLU A 17 24.16 1.29 4.74
C GLU A 17 23.27 1.34 3.48
N GLU A 18 22.09 0.73 3.51
CA GLU A 18 21.09 0.85 2.43
C GLU A 18 20.65 2.30 2.23
N VAL A 19 20.37 3.02 3.32
CA VAL A 19 20.04 4.46 3.26
C VAL A 19 21.21 5.27 2.68
N ASP A 20 22.44 4.95 3.09
CA ASP A 20 23.64 5.62 2.60
C ASP A 20 23.91 5.37 1.12
N ALA A 21 23.66 4.15 0.64
CA ALA A 21 23.77 3.82 -0.77
C ALA A 21 22.84 4.70 -1.63
N LEU A 22 21.60 4.93 -1.18
CA LEU A 22 20.64 5.80 -1.89
C LEU A 22 21.10 7.26 -1.93
N VAL A 23 21.67 7.76 -0.84
CA VAL A 23 22.23 9.12 -0.79
C VAL A 23 23.46 9.24 -1.70
N ARG A 24 24.39 8.28 -1.65
CA ARG A 24 25.58 8.26 -2.52
C ARG A 24 25.23 8.16 -4.00
N ALA A 25 24.16 7.44 -4.34
CA ALA A 25 23.63 7.36 -5.70
C ALA A 25 22.92 8.65 -6.17
N GLY A 26 22.75 9.64 -5.29
CA GLY A 26 22.11 10.91 -5.61
C GLY A 26 20.57 10.83 -5.68
N VAL A 27 19.97 9.74 -5.19
CA VAL A 27 18.50 9.58 -5.15
C VAL A 27 17.88 10.53 -4.13
N TYR A 28 18.57 10.77 -3.01
CA TYR A 28 18.19 11.72 -1.97
C TYR A 28 19.37 12.62 -1.61
N ALA A 29 19.11 13.87 -1.24
CA ALA A 29 20.15 14.83 -0.87
C ALA A 29 20.70 14.60 0.55
N SER A 30 19.99 13.86 1.40
CA SER A 30 20.45 13.53 2.76
C SER A 30 19.82 12.25 3.33
N ARG A 31 20.46 11.68 4.36
CA ARG A 31 19.90 10.55 5.14
C ARG A 31 18.52 10.88 5.71
N SER A 32 18.34 12.09 6.23
CA SER A 32 17.07 12.52 6.84
C SER A 32 15.95 12.64 5.81
N GLU A 33 16.27 13.06 4.59
CA GLU A 33 15.32 13.08 3.49
C GLU A 33 14.96 11.66 3.05
N ALA A 34 15.96 10.80 2.85
CA ALA A 34 15.76 9.40 2.49
C ALA A 34 14.86 8.67 3.49
N ILE A 35 15.19 8.74 4.79
CA ILE A 35 14.39 8.11 5.85
C ILE A 35 12.96 8.65 5.86
N ARG A 36 12.77 9.96 5.71
CA ARG A 36 11.41 10.55 5.68
C ARG A 36 10.61 10.03 4.50
N ALA A 37 11.17 10.07 3.30
CA ALA A 37 10.50 9.61 2.09
C ALA A 37 10.16 8.12 2.15
N LEU A 38 11.07 7.29 2.66
CA LEU A 38 10.85 5.85 2.85
C LEU A 38 9.74 5.57 3.88
N VAL A 39 9.71 6.32 4.99
CA VAL A 39 8.65 6.20 6.00
C VAL A 39 7.30 6.63 5.43
N GLU A 40 7.23 7.74 4.71
CA GLU A 40 6.00 8.21 4.05
C GLU A 40 5.48 7.16 3.05
N ALA A 41 6.34 6.67 2.16
CA ALA A 41 5.99 5.63 1.19
C ALA A 41 5.54 4.32 1.87
N GLY A 42 6.19 3.95 2.98
CA GLY A 42 5.80 2.78 3.79
C GLY A 42 4.40 2.96 4.40
N LEU A 43 4.14 4.12 5.00
CA LEU A 43 2.83 4.44 5.60
C LEU A 43 1.71 4.51 4.56
N GLU A 44 1.97 5.05 3.37
CA GLU A 44 0.98 5.05 2.28
C GLU A 44 0.60 3.63 1.84
N LYS A 45 1.60 2.74 1.69
CA LYS A 45 1.36 1.32 1.36
C LYS A 45 0.54 0.62 2.43
N LEU A 46 0.88 0.83 3.71
CA LEU A 46 0.15 0.24 4.84
C LEU A 46 -1.28 0.82 4.96
N GLY A 47 -1.44 2.12 4.73
CA GLY A 47 -2.75 2.78 4.73
C GLY A 47 -3.66 2.21 3.65
N ARG A 48 -3.13 1.97 2.44
CA ARG A 48 -3.87 1.32 1.35
C ARG A 48 -4.26 -0.11 1.70
N ALA A 49 -3.34 -0.88 2.30
CA ALA A 49 -3.64 -2.24 2.75
C ALA A 49 -4.73 -2.28 3.83
N ARG A 50 -4.69 -1.34 4.78
CA ARG A 50 -5.72 -1.19 5.81
C ARG A 50 -7.08 -0.86 5.21
N LEU A 51 -7.16 0.08 4.27
CA LEU A 51 -8.42 0.43 3.59
C LEU A 51 -9.00 -0.77 2.84
N ILE A 52 -8.16 -1.56 2.17
CA ILE A 52 -8.59 -2.78 1.48
C ILE A 52 -9.12 -3.79 2.50
N ALA A 53 -8.41 -4.03 3.60
CA ALA A 53 -8.86 -4.95 4.64
C ALA A 53 -10.20 -4.52 5.25
N GLU A 54 -10.36 -3.24 5.58
CA GLU A 54 -11.62 -2.69 6.09
C GLU A 54 -12.77 -2.79 5.07
N ALA A 55 -12.49 -2.60 3.77
CA ALA A 55 -13.48 -2.76 2.71
C ALA A 55 -13.90 -4.23 2.53
N VAL A 56 -12.95 -5.16 2.60
CA VAL A 56 -13.21 -6.60 2.51
C VAL A 56 -14.04 -7.08 3.71
N GLU A 57 -13.73 -6.63 4.92
CA GLU A 57 -14.52 -6.99 6.11
C GLU A 57 -15.98 -6.53 5.97
N LYS A 58 -16.21 -5.30 5.48
CA LYS A 58 -17.56 -4.79 5.20
C LYS A 58 -18.31 -5.62 4.16
N LEU A 59 -17.62 -6.15 3.14
CA LEU A 59 -18.24 -7.05 2.16
C LEU A 59 -18.71 -8.34 2.82
N PHE A 60 -17.90 -8.95 3.70
CA PHE A 60 -18.30 -10.14 4.44
C PHE A 60 -19.43 -9.87 5.44
N GLU A 61 -19.47 -8.69 6.07
CA GLU A 61 -20.61 -8.28 6.91
C GLU A 61 -21.91 -8.20 6.10
N LEU A 62 -21.86 -7.63 4.90
CA LEU A 62 -23.01 -7.56 3.99
C LEU A 62 -23.49 -8.96 3.58
N GLU A 63 -22.55 -9.85 3.24
CA GLU A 63 -22.86 -11.24 2.89
C GLU A 63 -23.59 -11.97 4.03
N ARG A 64 -23.07 -11.86 5.26
CA ARG A 64 -23.68 -12.45 6.46
C ARG A 64 -25.08 -11.92 6.71
N ARG A 65 -25.31 -10.62 6.47
CA ARG A 65 -26.60 -9.96 6.69
C ARG A 65 -27.63 -10.31 5.61
N GLU A 66 -27.21 -10.40 4.36
CA GLU A 66 -28.12 -10.53 3.21
C GLU A 66 -28.25 -11.97 2.72
N GLY A 67 -27.40 -12.89 3.22
CA GLY A 67 -27.40 -14.31 2.86
C GLY A 67 -27.03 -14.56 1.40
N LYS A 68 -26.41 -13.57 0.74
CA LYS A 68 -26.05 -13.58 -0.68
C LYS A 68 -24.68 -12.94 -0.87
N PRO A 69 -23.92 -13.33 -1.91
CA PRO A 69 -22.63 -12.73 -2.19
C PRO A 69 -22.76 -11.22 -2.38
N PRO A 70 -21.87 -10.41 -1.80
CA PRO A 70 -21.97 -8.96 -1.81
C PRO A 70 -21.63 -8.36 -3.18
N ILE A 71 -21.03 -9.16 -4.08
CA ILE A 71 -20.76 -8.81 -5.48
C ILE A 71 -21.27 -9.96 -6.36
N GLU A 72 -22.33 -9.70 -7.12
CA GLU A 72 -22.81 -10.58 -8.20
C GLU A 72 -22.40 -9.99 -9.56
N LEU A 73 -21.42 -10.59 -10.23
CA LEU A 73 -21.06 -10.23 -11.62
C LEU A 73 -22.01 -10.91 -12.60
N ARG A 74 -23.22 -10.38 -12.77
CA ARG A 74 -24.21 -10.91 -13.72
C ARG A 74 -23.72 -10.72 -15.15
N GLY A 75 -23.48 -11.82 -15.86
CA GLY A 75 -22.94 -11.80 -17.23
C GLY A 75 -21.44 -11.51 -17.32
N GLY A 76 -20.73 -11.27 -16.21
CA GLY A 76 -19.30 -10.94 -16.22
C GLY A 76 -18.42 -12.06 -16.78
N LEU A 77 -18.80 -13.33 -16.54
CA LEU A 77 -18.13 -14.47 -17.17
C LEU A 77 -18.27 -14.45 -18.70
N GLN A 78 -19.44 -14.06 -19.21
CA GLN A 78 -19.71 -14.02 -20.65
C GLN A 78 -18.91 -12.92 -21.33
N GLN A 79 -18.84 -11.74 -20.70
CA GLN A 79 -17.97 -10.63 -21.11
C GLN A 79 -16.48 -11.01 -21.13
N LEU A 80 -15.99 -11.69 -20.08
CA LEU A 80 -14.60 -12.16 -20.02
C LEU A 80 -14.27 -13.24 -21.06
N LEU A 81 -15.26 -14.04 -21.47
CA LEU A 81 -15.12 -15.03 -22.54
C LEU A 81 -15.11 -14.39 -23.94
N GLU A 82 -15.94 -13.35 -24.14
CA GLU A 82 -15.96 -12.52 -25.35
C GLU A 82 -14.63 -11.78 -25.55
N GLU A 83 -14.10 -11.15 -24.50
CA GLU A 83 -12.79 -10.47 -24.53
C GLU A 83 -11.62 -11.43 -24.79
N ARG A 84 -11.76 -12.72 -24.42
CA ARG A 84 -10.76 -13.76 -24.74
C ARG A 84 -10.87 -14.31 -26.17
N GLY A 85 -11.78 -13.79 -26.99
CA GLY A 85 -11.99 -14.25 -28.37
C GLY A 85 -12.45 -15.71 -28.44
N ARG A 86 -13.12 -16.21 -27.38
CA ARG A 86 -13.72 -17.56 -27.36
C ARG A 86 -15.19 -17.49 -27.76
N TYR A 87 -15.46 -16.96 -28.95
CA TYR A 87 -16.72 -17.09 -29.67
C TYR A 87 -16.45 -17.16 -31.16
#